data_AF-A0A0S6WZ21-F1
#
_entry.id   AF-A0A0S6WZ21-F1
#
_cell.length_a   1.000
_cell.length_b   1.000
_cell.length_c   1.000
_cell.angle_alpha   90.00
_cell.angle_beta   90.00
_cell.angle_gamma   90.00
#
_symmetry.space_group_name_H-M   'P 1'
#
loop_
_entity.id
_entity.type
_entity.pdbx_description
1 polymer ?
#
loop_
_entity_poly.entity_id
_entity_poly.type
_entity_poly.pdbx_seq_one_letter_code
_entity_poly.pdbx_strand_id
1 'polypeptide(L)'
;MDIDYFRQLGQTAERGLFDGVFLADYVGYHPVRSAEIFAGTESPKLDPLAVLSTIAAATHTIGLIGTASTTYSQPYDLARRFASLDHLSKGRAGWNIVTSTMENEAHNYGREAHMGHSERYARAEEFVAVARRLWDSWEEGAYLADKESGRCTDPGRISAVNHAGEHFRVAGPLTVPRSPQGHPVLVQAGASETGQRFAAGHAEVIFTSHPTIATAKAFRSAMHAQLAEFGRSAESLKVMPAITPILGASRAEAQDLQRELDALIPTQVALSKLEALLGNIDLSGHDPDGPLPPLPEAARAGQNSTRDRVLELAAREPLSLRELARRVAGGRTSHSVVGTASDIAETLIAWEREGAADGFVISPPGAARRAQRFRRRSRAHPPGARTLSPGLRGIEPAREPGTGGTGERLHPRSAQPHGPGDLLEGKTAPLLRADSAKHGADYSTVQQETFSPSAQLLVLRGRCDSCSGMACVANATHKPEIATRTPRQKHDAGVSAP
;
A
#
# COMPACT_ATOMS: atom_id res chain seq x y z
N MET A 1 12.89 3.28 -16.00
CA MET A 1 12.90 3.97 -14.70
C MET A 1 12.78 5.46 -14.99
N ASP A 2 11.62 6.04 -14.73
CA ASP A 2 11.30 7.42 -15.12
C ASP A 2 10.50 8.07 -13.97
N ILE A 3 10.85 9.30 -13.61
CA ILE A 3 10.18 10.05 -12.56
C ILE A 3 8.70 10.31 -12.91
N ASP A 4 8.41 10.63 -14.18
CA ASP A 4 7.06 10.97 -14.61
C ASP A 4 6.13 9.76 -14.59
N TYR A 5 6.69 8.57 -14.79
CA TYR A 5 5.97 7.31 -14.60
C TYR A 5 5.44 7.17 -13.17
N PHE A 6 6.29 7.41 -12.16
CA PHE A 6 5.85 7.29 -10.76
C PHE A 6 4.87 8.40 -10.37
N ARG A 7 5.03 9.62 -10.91
CA ARG A 7 4.07 10.71 -10.70
C ARG A 7 2.70 10.35 -11.25
N GLN A 8 2.65 9.84 -12.48
CA GLN A 8 1.40 9.38 -13.11
C GLN A 8 0.77 8.24 -12.33
N LEU A 9 1.57 7.26 -11.90
CA LEU A 9 1.14 6.16 -11.03
C LEU A 9 0.38 6.68 -9.80
N GLY A 10 0.99 7.59 -9.04
CA GLY A 10 0.38 8.17 -7.85
C GLY A 10 -0.90 8.95 -8.15
N GLN A 11 -0.89 9.77 -9.20
CA GLN A 11 -2.05 10.55 -9.62
C GLN A 11 -3.20 9.66 -10.09
N THR A 12 -2.90 8.55 -10.76
CA THR A 12 -3.90 7.60 -11.26
C THR A 12 -4.53 6.83 -10.11
N ALA A 13 -3.73 6.36 -9.17
CA ALA A 13 -4.26 5.75 -7.96
C ALA A 13 -5.11 6.73 -7.13
N GLU A 14 -4.68 7.99 -7.00
CA GLU A 14 -5.44 9.03 -6.30
C GLU A 14 -6.77 9.35 -7.00
N ARG A 15 -6.77 9.49 -8.34
CA ARG A 15 -8.02 9.64 -9.13
C ARG A 15 -8.94 8.43 -8.99
N GLY A 16 -8.36 7.24 -8.83
CA GLY A 16 -9.07 5.99 -8.58
C GLY A 16 -9.57 5.82 -7.15
N LEU A 17 -9.39 6.81 -6.28
CA LEU A 17 -9.80 6.81 -4.87
C LEU A 17 -9.15 5.70 -4.04
N PHE A 18 -7.94 5.28 -4.40
CA PHE A 18 -7.14 4.38 -3.58
C PHE A 18 -6.61 5.11 -2.34
N ASP A 19 -6.60 4.40 -1.20
CA ASP A 19 -6.10 4.92 0.07
C ASP A 19 -4.57 4.99 0.12
N GLY A 20 -3.86 4.19 -0.68
CA GLY A 20 -2.41 4.23 -0.69
C GLY A 20 -1.74 3.57 -1.89
N VAL A 21 -0.53 4.03 -2.19
CA VAL A 21 0.44 3.31 -2.99
C VAL A 21 1.38 2.57 -2.04
N PHE A 22 1.52 1.26 -2.25
CA PHE A 22 2.42 0.39 -1.51
C PHE A 22 3.57 -0.05 -2.42
N LEU A 23 4.81 0.26 -2.05
CA LEU A 23 6.00 -0.17 -2.78
C LEU A 23 6.73 -1.26 -2.00
N ALA A 24 6.70 -2.48 -2.56
CA ALA A 24 7.41 -3.64 -2.02
C ALA A 24 8.91 -3.56 -2.37
N ASP A 25 9.77 -3.93 -1.42
CA ASP A 25 11.21 -3.82 -1.61
C ASP A 25 11.99 -5.00 -1.03
N TYR A 26 13.19 -5.19 -1.58
CA TYR A 26 14.21 -6.12 -1.13
C TYR A 26 15.58 -5.53 -1.47
N VAL A 27 16.58 -5.78 -0.63
CA VAL A 27 17.92 -5.16 -0.76
C VAL A 27 18.97 -6.11 -1.34
N GLY A 28 18.50 -7.11 -2.08
CA GLY A 28 19.29 -8.11 -2.79
C GLY A 28 18.41 -8.88 -3.77
N TYR A 29 18.96 -9.29 -4.91
CA TYR A 29 18.23 -10.05 -5.93
C TYR A 29 17.96 -11.50 -5.54
N HIS A 30 16.90 -12.14 -6.02
CA HIS A 30 16.74 -13.56 -5.73
C HIS A 30 17.89 -14.39 -6.33
N PRO A 31 18.42 -15.38 -5.59
CA PRO A 31 19.40 -16.31 -6.16
C PRO A 31 18.71 -17.15 -7.24
N VAL A 32 19.28 -17.16 -8.44
CA VAL A 32 18.77 -17.90 -9.60
C VAL A 32 19.88 -18.67 -10.30
N ARG A 33 19.52 -19.74 -11.00
CA ARG A 33 20.45 -20.71 -11.58
C ARG A 33 21.15 -20.24 -12.86
N SER A 34 20.59 -19.26 -13.57
CA SER A 34 21.16 -18.77 -14.83
C SER A 34 20.89 -17.28 -15.07
N ALA A 35 21.71 -16.66 -15.92
CA ALA A 35 21.52 -15.29 -16.35
C ALA A 35 20.21 -15.08 -17.14
N GLU A 36 19.73 -16.10 -17.84
CA GLU A 36 18.46 -16.05 -18.55
C GLU A 36 17.27 -15.98 -17.58
N ILE A 37 17.28 -16.80 -16.51
CA ILE A 37 16.26 -16.73 -15.46
C ILE A 37 16.35 -15.38 -14.75
N PHE A 38 17.55 -14.93 -14.41
CA PHE A 38 17.77 -13.62 -13.78
C PHE A 38 17.13 -12.48 -14.58
N ALA A 39 17.35 -12.46 -15.90
CA ALA A 39 16.78 -11.45 -16.79
C ALA A 39 15.24 -11.46 -16.83
N GLY A 40 14.60 -12.58 -16.45
CA GLY A 40 13.14 -12.72 -16.43
C GLY A 40 12.49 -12.63 -15.04
N THR A 41 13.24 -12.82 -13.95
CA THR A 41 12.71 -12.73 -12.57
C THR A 41 12.97 -11.39 -11.92
N GLU A 42 14.12 -10.77 -12.21
CA GLU A 42 14.56 -9.58 -11.50
C GLU A 42 14.23 -8.30 -12.24
N SER A 43 13.63 -7.36 -11.52
CA SER A 43 13.41 -5.99 -11.99
C SER A 43 14.34 -5.04 -11.25
N PRO A 44 14.94 -4.04 -11.94
CA PRO A 44 15.67 -2.99 -11.24
C PRO A 44 14.70 -2.27 -10.29
N LYS A 45 15.13 -2.10 -9.04
CA LYS A 45 14.38 -1.42 -7.99
C LYS A 45 15.07 -0.12 -7.61
N LEU A 46 14.26 0.91 -7.40
CA LEU A 46 14.69 2.15 -6.78
C LEU A 46 14.31 2.10 -5.30
N ASP A 47 15.03 2.84 -4.45
CA ASP A 47 14.66 3.03 -3.05
C ASP A 47 13.19 3.53 -2.97
N PRO A 48 12.29 2.78 -2.29
CA PRO A 48 10.89 3.12 -2.23
C PRO A 48 10.65 4.50 -1.61
N LEU A 49 11.44 4.95 -0.64
CA LEU A 49 11.23 6.27 -0.01
C LEU A 49 11.58 7.41 -0.97
N ALA A 50 12.56 7.23 -1.84
CA ALA A 50 12.90 8.20 -2.88
C ALA A 50 11.76 8.30 -3.92
N VAL A 51 11.22 7.15 -4.35
CA VAL A 51 10.07 7.09 -5.25
C VAL A 51 8.82 7.70 -4.61
N LEU A 52 8.52 7.36 -3.35
CA LEU A 52 7.35 7.87 -2.63
C LEU A 52 7.44 9.38 -2.40
N SER A 53 8.63 9.94 -2.21
CA SER A 53 8.83 11.40 -2.12
C SER A 53 8.46 12.11 -3.43
N THR A 54 8.75 11.48 -4.57
CA THR A 54 8.31 11.96 -5.89
C THR A 54 6.79 11.92 -6.01
N ILE A 55 6.16 10.83 -5.58
CA ILE A 55 4.71 10.67 -5.60
C ILE A 55 4.03 11.69 -4.67
N ALA A 56 4.62 11.94 -3.50
CA ALA A 56 4.13 12.90 -2.52
C ALA A 56 3.98 14.30 -3.12
N ALA A 57 4.97 14.72 -3.94
CA ALA A 57 4.98 16.03 -4.59
C ALA A 57 3.96 16.17 -5.73
N ALA A 58 3.42 15.05 -6.24
CA ALA A 58 2.48 15.02 -7.37
C ALA A 58 1.03 14.71 -6.96
N THR A 59 0.77 14.45 -5.68
CA THR A 59 -0.51 13.98 -5.13
C THR A 59 -0.89 14.71 -3.84
N HIS A 60 -2.13 14.57 -3.37
CA HIS A 60 -2.68 15.37 -2.27
C HIS A 60 -3.23 14.55 -1.09
N THR A 61 -3.80 13.38 -1.34
CA THR A 61 -4.56 12.57 -0.38
C THR A 61 -4.08 11.12 -0.30
N ILE A 62 -3.49 10.56 -1.36
CA ILE A 62 -3.10 9.14 -1.35
C ILE A 62 -1.99 8.81 -0.35
N GLY A 63 -2.14 7.73 0.41
CA GLY A 63 -1.10 7.19 1.30
C GLY A 63 0.15 6.72 0.58
N LEU A 64 1.28 6.76 1.27
CA LEU A 64 2.61 6.51 0.72
C LEU A 64 3.34 5.47 1.57
N ILE A 65 3.17 4.19 1.22
CA ILE A 65 3.63 3.07 2.03
C ILE A 65 4.88 2.46 1.40
N GLY A 66 6.01 2.59 2.10
CA GLY A 66 7.31 2.09 1.66
C GLY A 66 7.74 0.89 2.48
N THR A 67 8.25 -0.15 1.81
CA THR A 67 8.92 -1.25 2.49
C THR A 67 10.32 -0.84 2.91
N ALA A 68 10.70 -1.13 4.15
CA ALA A 68 12.08 -0.98 4.58
C ALA A 68 12.43 -2.03 5.64
N SER A 69 13.62 -2.62 5.48
CA SER A 69 14.10 -3.69 6.35
C SER A 69 14.63 -3.14 7.67
N THR A 70 14.21 -3.76 8.77
CA THR A 70 14.83 -3.54 10.08
C THR A 70 16.24 -4.12 10.09
N THR A 71 16.45 -5.33 9.57
CA THR A 71 17.68 -6.14 9.67
C THR A 71 18.95 -5.42 9.22
N TYR A 72 18.89 -4.71 8.09
CA TYR A 72 20.07 -4.08 7.48
C TYR A 72 20.06 -2.54 7.61
N SER A 73 19.18 -1.99 8.43
CA SER A 73 19.08 -0.55 8.68
C SER A 73 19.45 -0.20 10.11
N GLN A 74 19.68 1.09 10.34
CA GLN A 74 19.74 1.71 11.67
C GLN A 74 18.42 2.42 11.99
N PRO A 75 17.90 2.29 13.24
CA PRO A 75 16.61 2.89 13.61
C PRO A 75 16.61 4.42 13.52
N TYR A 76 17.74 5.06 13.84
CA TYR A 76 17.85 6.52 13.75
C TYR A 76 17.66 7.04 12.32
N ASP A 77 18.35 6.44 11.35
CA ASP A 77 18.27 6.85 9.95
C ASP A 77 16.89 6.56 9.36
N LEU A 78 16.33 5.39 9.64
CA LEU A 78 15.03 5.01 9.08
C LEU A 78 13.88 5.84 9.69
N ALA A 79 13.90 6.08 11.00
CA ALA A 79 12.95 6.97 11.66
C ALA A 79 13.00 8.39 11.07
N ARG A 80 14.21 8.92 10.82
CA ARG A 80 14.40 10.23 10.20
C ARG A 80 13.81 10.28 8.79
N ARG A 81 14.07 9.27 7.95
CA ARG A 81 13.59 9.21 6.56
C ARG A 81 12.07 9.14 6.48
N PHE A 82 11.45 8.27 7.28
CA PHE A 82 9.97 8.20 7.30
C PHE A 82 9.33 9.45 7.90
N ALA A 83 9.88 10.03 8.97
CA ALA A 83 9.37 11.30 9.52
C ALA A 83 9.47 12.44 8.48
N SER A 84 10.54 12.45 7.69
CA SER A 84 10.72 13.43 6.60
C SER A 84 9.67 13.25 5.50
N LEU A 85 9.47 12.00 5.02
CA LEU A 85 8.41 11.69 4.06
C LEU A 85 7.04 12.09 4.61
N ASP A 86 6.83 11.88 5.91
CA ASP A 86 5.56 12.18 6.54
C ASP A 86 5.27 13.69 6.63
N HIS A 87 6.27 14.51 6.97
CA HIS A 87 6.15 15.97 6.88
C HIS A 87 5.91 16.43 5.45
N LEU A 88 6.73 15.98 4.49
CA LEU A 88 6.64 16.38 3.09
C LEU A 88 5.29 16.00 2.46
N SER A 89 4.73 14.87 2.91
CA SER A 89 3.43 14.37 2.44
C SER A 89 2.24 14.88 3.27
N LYS A 90 2.47 15.65 4.34
CA LYS A 90 1.43 16.13 5.27
C LYS A 90 0.69 15.01 5.99
N GLY A 91 1.44 14.05 6.54
CA GLY A 91 0.92 12.96 7.34
C GLY A 91 0.36 11.79 6.52
N ARG A 92 0.99 11.45 5.39
CA ARG A 92 0.55 10.35 4.51
C ARG A 92 1.53 9.17 4.44
N ALA A 93 2.60 9.18 5.21
CA ALA A 93 3.59 8.10 5.16
C ALA A 93 3.11 6.84 5.88
N GLY A 94 3.50 5.68 5.34
CA GLY A 94 3.43 4.39 5.99
C GLY A 94 4.72 3.61 5.81
N TRP A 95 5.05 2.78 6.78
CA TRP A 95 6.21 1.90 6.78
C TRP A 95 5.76 0.45 6.80
N ASN A 96 5.99 -0.27 5.70
CA ASN A 96 5.93 -1.72 5.70
C ASN A 96 7.22 -2.29 6.29
N ILE A 97 7.11 -2.80 7.51
CA ILE A 97 8.22 -3.33 8.30
C ILE A 97 8.55 -4.73 7.78
N VAL A 98 9.76 -4.93 7.30
CA VAL A 98 10.26 -6.26 6.94
C VAL A 98 11.53 -6.60 7.71
N THR A 99 11.80 -7.89 7.83
CA THR A 99 13.00 -8.41 8.50
C THR A 99 13.99 -8.99 7.51
N SER A 100 13.80 -8.77 6.20
CA SER A 100 14.55 -9.44 5.13
C SER A 100 14.43 -10.97 5.18
N THR A 101 14.74 -11.64 4.08
CA THR A 101 14.53 -13.09 3.96
C THR A 101 15.62 -13.82 3.19
N MET A 102 16.52 -13.12 2.51
CA MET A 102 17.45 -13.74 1.57
C MET A 102 18.91 -13.62 2.02
N GLU A 103 19.67 -14.68 1.75
CA GLU A 103 21.10 -14.78 2.06
C GLU A 103 21.91 -13.65 1.44
N ASN A 104 21.66 -13.38 0.16
CA ASN A 104 22.41 -12.41 -0.60
C ASN A 104 22.15 -10.94 -0.17
N GLU A 105 21.03 -10.66 0.52
CA GLU A 105 20.84 -9.37 1.16
C GLU A 105 21.95 -9.14 2.19
N ALA A 106 22.40 -10.17 2.93
CA ALA A 106 23.44 -10.04 3.94
C ALA A 106 24.79 -9.57 3.35
N HIS A 107 25.18 -10.15 2.22
CA HIS A 107 26.47 -9.86 1.59
C HIS A 107 26.57 -8.41 1.10
N ASN A 108 25.45 -7.79 0.70
CA ASN A 108 25.41 -6.38 0.30
C ASN A 108 25.66 -5.41 1.46
N TYR A 109 25.54 -5.88 2.71
CA TYR A 109 25.77 -5.10 3.93
C TYR A 109 27.01 -5.57 4.71
N GLY A 110 27.94 -6.26 4.03
CA GLY A 110 29.19 -6.73 4.63
C GLY A 110 28.98 -7.76 5.74
N ARG A 111 27.94 -8.59 5.62
CA ARG A 111 27.67 -9.72 6.51
C ARG A 111 27.98 -11.04 5.79
N GLU A 112 28.60 -11.96 6.52
CA GLU A 112 28.94 -13.29 6.02
C GLU A 112 27.72 -14.18 5.88
N ALA A 113 26.70 -13.99 6.73
CA ALA A 113 25.50 -14.81 6.74
C ALA A 113 24.23 -13.99 7.00
N HIS A 114 23.09 -14.47 6.50
CA HIS A 114 21.79 -13.94 6.89
C HIS A 114 21.43 -14.32 8.33
N MET A 115 20.98 -13.33 9.08
CA MET A 115 20.61 -13.46 10.49
C MET A 115 19.49 -14.49 10.69
N GLY A 116 19.54 -15.29 11.74
CA GLY A 116 18.54 -16.32 12.03
C GLY A 116 17.13 -15.74 12.30
N HIS A 117 16.07 -16.49 11.99
CA HIS A 117 14.69 -15.99 12.03
C HIS A 117 14.31 -15.34 13.37
N SER A 118 14.57 -16.01 14.49
CA SER A 118 14.25 -15.51 15.84
C SER A 118 15.02 -14.24 16.18
N GLU A 119 16.31 -14.18 15.85
CA GLU A 119 17.17 -13.02 16.09
C GLU A 119 16.70 -11.80 15.28
N ARG A 120 16.27 -12.02 14.01
CA ARG A 120 15.72 -10.94 13.18
C ARG A 120 14.48 -10.30 13.81
N TYR A 121 13.60 -11.12 14.39
CA TYR A 121 12.39 -10.60 15.05
C TYR A 121 12.68 -9.95 16.40
N ALA A 122 13.60 -10.49 17.21
CA ALA A 122 14.06 -9.84 18.44
C ALA A 122 14.66 -8.45 18.14
N ARG A 123 15.50 -8.38 17.11
CA ARG A 123 16.07 -7.12 16.63
C ARG A 123 15.02 -6.16 16.08
N ALA A 124 14.02 -6.67 15.36
CA ALA A 124 12.93 -5.85 14.83
C ALA A 124 12.06 -5.24 15.95
N GLU A 125 11.84 -5.98 17.04
CA GLU A 125 11.10 -5.52 18.22
C GLU A 125 11.79 -4.29 18.84
N GLU A 126 13.09 -4.41 19.11
CA GLU A 126 13.88 -3.29 19.64
C GLU A 126 13.93 -2.12 18.63
N PHE A 127 14.07 -2.41 17.33
CA PHE A 127 14.11 -1.39 16.28
C PHE A 127 12.85 -0.52 16.28
N VAL A 128 11.66 -1.14 16.26
CA VAL A 128 10.39 -0.39 16.20
C VAL A 128 10.17 0.40 17.48
N ALA A 129 10.52 -0.15 18.63
CA ALA A 129 10.47 0.57 19.91
C ALA A 129 11.36 1.83 19.90
N VAL A 130 12.58 1.73 19.38
CA VAL A 130 13.50 2.87 19.23
C VAL A 130 12.95 3.90 18.24
N ALA A 131 12.44 3.45 17.09
CA ALA A 131 11.87 4.34 16.08
C ALA A 131 10.68 5.15 16.61
N ARG A 132 9.76 4.51 17.37
CA ARG A 132 8.65 5.19 18.03
C ARG A 132 9.12 6.25 19.03
N ARG A 133 10.07 5.89 19.92
CA ARG A 133 10.66 6.85 20.87
C ARG A 133 11.36 8.02 20.17
N LEU A 134 11.98 7.79 19.01
CA LEU A 134 12.56 8.86 18.21
C LEU A 134 11.49 9.79 17.63
N TRP A 135 10.37 9.28 17.11
CA TRP A 135 9.27 10.14 16.64
C TRP A 135 8.59 10.92 17.78
N ASP A 136 8.60 10.35 18.99
CA ASP A 136 8.08 10.99 20.21
C ASP A 136 9.11 11.88 20.92
N SER A 137 10.36 11.96 20.44
CA SER A 137 11.42 12.79 21.04
C SER A 137 11.17 14.30 20.93
N TRP A 138 10.21 14.69 20.09
CA TRP A 138 9.65 16.04 19.99
C TRP A 138 8.18 15.99 20.39
N GLU A 139 7.80 16.73 21.43
CA GLU A 139 6.41 16.86 21.81
C GLU A 139 5.65 17.80 20.86
N GLU A 140 4.33 17.74 20.91
CA GLU A 140 3.49 18.70 20.18
C GLU A 140 3.82 20.14 20.60
N GLY A 141 3.95 21.04 19.63
CA GLY A 141 4.34 22.44 19.88
C GLY A 141 5.83 22.67 20.17
N ALA A 142 6.69 21.65 20.04
CA ALA A 142 8.14 21.82 20.18
C ALA A 142 8.77 22.70 19.07
N TYR A 143 8.20 22.73 17.88
CA TYR A 143 8.59 23.64 16.80
C TYR A 143 7.68 24.88 16.81
N LEU A 144 8.26 26.04 17.13
CA LEU A 144 7.54 27.29 17.34
C LEU A 144 7.56 28.20 16.11
N ALA A 145 8.72 28.29 15.44
CA ALA A 145 8.97 29.25 14.35
C ALA A 145 8.56 30.70 14.69
N ASP A 146 8.76 31.13 15.93
CA ASP A 146 8.36 32.45 16.42
C ASP A 146 9.40 33.50 16.03
N LYS A 147 8.98 34.39 15.12
CA LYS A 147 9.82 35.49 14.61
C LYS A 147 9.97 36.64 15.61
N GLU A 148 9.00 36.86 16.48
CA GLU A 148 9.03 37.98 17.43
C GLU A 148 10.02 37.71 18.56
N SER A 149 9.98 36.50 19.15
CA SER A 149 10.94 36.11 20.19
C SER A 149 12.26 35.56 19.64
N GLY A 150 12.34 35.28 18.32
CA GLY A 150 13.49 34.63 17.68
C GLY A 150 13.65 33.14 18.03
N ARG A 151 12.65 32.54 18.69
CA ARG A 151 12.69 31.14 19.11
C ARG A 151 12.16 30.23 18.00
N CYS A 152 13.05 29.41 17.44
CA CYS A 152 12.66 28.38 16.49
C CYS A 152 11.96 27.19 17.18
N THR A 153 12.39 26.83 18.39
CA THR A 153 11.94 25.65 19.11
C THR A 153 11.75 25.90 20.61
N ASP A 154 10.96 25.03 21.26
CA ASP A 154 10.86 24.93 22.70
C ASP A 154 11.72 23.78 23.23
N PRO A 155 12.91 24.04 23.80
CA PRO A 155 13.81 22.99 24.24
C PRO A 155 13.23 22.15 25.38
N GLY A 156 12.28 22.68 26.17
CA GLY A 156 11.59 21.93 27.23
C GLY A 156 10.68 20.83 26.70
N ARG A 157 10.40 20.82 25.39
CA ARG A 157 9.54 19.85 24.67
C ARG A 157 10.34 18.92 23.76
N ILE A 158 11.66 18.92 23.89
CA ILE A 158 12.56 18.10 23.07
C ILE A 158 13.43 17.29 24.01
N SER A 159 13.29 15.96 23.96
CA SER A 159 13.95 15.05 24.90
C SER A 159 14.80 14.02 24.18
N ALA A 160 16.01 13.80 24.67
CA ALA A 160 16.85 12.71 24.19
C ALA A 160 16.18 11.35 24.44
N VAL A 161 16.41 10.40 23.54
CA VAL A 161 15.87 9.04 23.66
C VAL A 161 16.70 8.23 24.66
N ASN A 162 18.03 8.34 24.64
CA ASN A 162 18.97 7.61 25.50
C ASN A 162 18.67 6.11 25.61
N HIS A 163 18.40 5.47 24.47
CA HIS A 163 18.16 4.03 24.42
C HIS A 163 19.48 3.26 24.43
N ALA A 164 19.56 2.23 25.28
CA ALA A 164 20.64 1.26 25.31
C ALA A 164 20.04 -0.14 25.51
N GLY A 165 19.80 -0.82 24.39
CA GLY A 165 19.28 -2.19 24.35
C GLY A 165 20.34 -3.21 23.96
N GLU A 166 19.89 -4.41 23.61
CA GLU A 166 20.75 -5.51 23.18
C GLU A 166 21.34 -5.23 21.79
N HIS A 167 20.50 -4.74 20.88
CA HIS A 167 20.86 -4.54 19.48
C HIS A 167 21.30 -3.11 19.15
N PHE A 168 20.81 -2.10 19.87
CA PHE A 168 21.01 -0.69 19.55
C PHE A 168 21.38 0.19 20.75
N ARG A 169 22.21 1.19 20.48
CA ARG A 169 22.49 2.30 21.38
C ARG A 169 22.23 3.60 20.63
N VAL A 170 21.22 4.36 21.05
CA VAL A 170 20.74 5.56 20.34
C VAL A 170 20.47 6.70 21.32
N ALA A 171 21.23 7.77 21.22
CA ALA A 171 21.10 8.94 22.09
C ALA A 171 19.84 9.78 21.78
N GLY A 172 19.55 10.08 20.52
CA GLY A 172 18.50 11.05 20.16
C GLY A 172 18.84 12.48 20.64
N PRO A 173 17.88 13.43 20.57
CA PRO A 173 16.57 13.32 19.93
C PRO A 173 16.67 13.12 18.41
N LEU A 174 15.54 12.87 17.75
CA LEU A 174 15.48 12.86 16.30
C LEU A 174 15.71 14.29 15.76
N THR A 175 16.31 14.45 14.58
CA THR A 175 16.50 15.80 13.98
C THR A 175 15.24 16.34 13.28
N VAL A 176 14.14 15.58 13.29
CA VAL A 176 12.90 15.93 12.60
C VAL A 176 11.80 16.05 13.66
N PRO A 177 11.05 17.17 13.69
CA PRO A 177 9.95 17.34 14.63
C PRO A 177 8.87 16.27 14.47
N ARG A 178 7.98 16.16 15.47
CA ARG A 178 6.80 15.30 15.38
C ARG A 178 6.02 15.57 14.10
N SER A 179 5.64 14.51 13.39
CA SER A 179 4.90 14.60 12.13
C SER A 179 3.42 14.93 12.36
N PRO A 180 2.66 15.39 11.33
CA PRO A 180 1.25 15.72 11.48
C PRO A 180 0.35 14.58 11.96
N GLN A 181 0.72 13.31 11.73
CA GLN A 181 -0.01 12.15 12.21
C GLN A 181 0.68 11.47 13.41
N GLY A 182 1.62 12.15 14.06
CA GLY A 182 2.45 11.62 15.13
C GLY A 182 3.55 10.72 14.60
N HIS A 183 3.17 9.55 14.08
CA HIS A 183 4.07 8.59 13.46
C HIS A 183 3.50 8.02 12.15
N PRO A 184 4.37 7.58 11.21
CA PRO A 184 3.96 6.82 10.04
C PRO A 184 3.08 5.62 10.40
N VAL A 185 2.16 5.26 9.52
CA VAL A 185 1.32 4.06 9.69
C VAL A 185 2.19 2.81 9.58
N LEU A 186 2.11 1.90 10.55
CA LEU A 186 2.91 0.67 10.53
C LEU A 186 2.17 -0.46 9.80
N VAL A 187 2.80 -0.99 8.77
CA VAL A 187 2.29 -2.09 7.94
C VAL A 187 3.20 -3.31 8.12
N GLN A 188 2.62 -4.51 8.09
CA GLN A 188 3.34 -5.78 8.20
C GLN A 188 2.79 -6.84 7.23
N ALA A 189 3.61 -7.86 6.96
CA ALA A 189 3.26 -8.97 6.08
C ALA A 189 3.71 -10.35 6.62
N GLY A 190 4.04 -10.43 7.92
CA GLY A 190 4.50 -11.66 8.56
C GLY A 190 3.43 -12.75 8.60
N ALA A 191 3.68 -13.88 7.93
CA ALA A 191 2.77 -15.04 7.93
C ALA A 191 3.15 -16.12 8.96
N SER A 192 4.40 -16.17 9.42
CA SER A 192 4.83 -17.12 10.48
C SER A 192 4.20 -16.76 11.82
N GLU A 193 4.17 -17.70 12.76
CA GLU A 193 3.67 -17.44 14.12
C GLU A 193 4.40 -16.27 14.79
N THR A 194 5.74 -16.23 14.71
CA THR A 194 6.55 -15.10 15.18
C THR A 194 6.20 -13.80 14.47
N GLY A 195 5.98 -13.85 13.16
CA GLY A 195 5.59 -12.68 12.36
C GLY A 195 4.18 -12.16 12.68
N GLN A 196 3.23 -13.06 12.93
CA GLN A 196 1.87 -12.73 13.35
C GLN A 196 1.88 -12.10 14.74
N ARG A 197 2.61 -12.68 15.70
CA ARG A 197 2.78 -12.10 17.04
C ARG A 197 3.41 -10.71 16.98
N PHE A 198 4.45 -10.52 16.18
CA PHE A 198 5.06 -9.21 15.95
C PHE A 198 4.05 -8.20 15.36
N ALA A 199 3.28 -8.62 14.36
CA ALA A 199 2.25 -7.77 13.76
C ALA A 199 1.13 -7.42 14.76
N ALA A 200 0.72 -8.38 15.61
CA ALA A 200 -0.25 -8.14 16.66
C ALA A 200 0.24 -7.08 17.67
N GLY A 201 1.54 -7.03 17.96
CA GLY A 201 2.13 -5.98 18.81
C GLY A 201 2.20 -4.60 18.16
N HIS A 202 2.55 -4.52 16.87
CA HIS A 202 2.97 -3.24 16.25
C HIS A 202 2.12 -2.73 15.10
N ALA A 203 1.56 -3.62 14.29
CA ALA A 203 1.02 -3.27 12.98
C ALA A 203 -0.37 -2.66 13.08
N GLU A 204 -0.63 -1.64 12.27
CA GLU A 204 -1.96 -1.04 12.09
C GLU A 204 -2.65 -1.60 10.85
N VAL A 205 -1.88 -2.09 9.88
CA VAL A 205 -2.35 -2.83 8.71
C VAL A 205 -1.51 -4.09 8.57
N ILE A 206 -2.17 -5.23 8.35
CA ILE A 206 -1.51 -6.47 7.95
C ILE A 206 -1.93 -6.87 6.55
N PHE A 207 -0.94 -6.95 5.66
CA PHE A 207 -1.07 -7.48 4.32
C PHE A 207 -0.98 -9.00 4.35
N THR A 208 -1.96 -9.68 3.75
CA THR A 208 -2.05 -11.14 3.77
C THR A 208 -2.39 -11.68 2.39
N SER A 209 -2.20 -12.99 2.19
CA SER A 209 -2.67 -13.67 0.98
C SER A 209 -3.54 -14.83 1.40
N HIS A 210 -4.72 -14.96 0.82
CA HIS A 210 -5.66 -16.06 1.09
C HIS A 210 -6.36 -16.45 -0.21
N PRO A 211 -6.53 -17.74 -0.54
CA PRO A 211 -7.21 -18.16 -1.75
C PRO A 211 -8.74 -18.11 -1.61
N THR A 212 -9.26 -18.17 -0.37
CA THR A 212 -10.70 -18.29 -0.08
C THR A 212 -11.12 -17.41 1.11
N ILE A 213 -12.41 -17.04 1.13
CA ILE A 213 -13.06 -16.33 2.25
C ILE A 213 -12.84 -17.09 3.58
N ALA A 214 -12.98 -18.41 3.58
CA ALA A 214 -12.83 -19.22 4.80
C ALA A 214 -11.43 -19.08 5.42
N THR A 215 -10.38 -19.22 4.61
CA THR A 215 -8.99 -19.08 5.09
C THR A 215 -8.68 -17.66 5.58
N ALA A 216 -9.25 -16.63 4.92
CA ALA A 216 -9.09 -15.25 5.33
C ALA A 216 -9.82 -14.93 6.65
N LYS A 217 -11.05 -15.42 6.83
CA LYS A 217 -11.81 -15.28 8.10
C LYS A 217 -11.08 -15.96 9.26
N ALA A 218 -10.57 -17.17 9.04
CA ALA A 218 -9.81 -17.89 10.06
C ALA A 218 -8.58 -17.10 10.51
N PHE A 219 -7.81 -16.57 9.55
CA PHE A 219 -6.63 -15.74 9.83
C PHE A 219 -7.01 -14.45 10.57
N ARG A 220 -8.03 -13.72 10.09
CA ARG A 220 -8.47 -12.46 10.72
C ARG A 220 -8.94 -12.70 12.15
N SER A 221 -9.70 -13.75 12.40
CA SER A 221 -10.13 -14.15 13.74
C SER A 221 -8.94 -14.45 14.65
N ALA A 222 -7.98 -15.25 14.17
CA ALA A 222 -6.78 -15.60 14.93
C ALA A 222 -5.90 -14.37 15.25
N MET A 223 -5.75 -13.44 14.30
CA MET A 223 -5.03 -12.19 14.53
C MET A 223 -5.73 -11.32 15.57
N HIS A 224 -7.05 -11.14 15.47
CA HIS A 224 -7.80 -10.31 16.41
C HIS A 224 -7.77 -10.88 17.83
N ALA A 225 -7.79 -12.22 17.99
CA ALA A 225 -7.65 -12.86 19.29
C ALA A 225 -6.30 -12.54 19.95
N GLN A 226 -5.21 -12.48 19.17
CA GLN A 226 -3.87 -12.16 19.67
C GLN A 226 -3.71 -10.70 20.12
N LEU A 227 -4.52 -9.77 19.59
CA LEU A 227 -4.41 -8.34 19.93
C LEU A 227 -4.62 -8.06 21.42
N ALA A 228 -5.46 -8.85 22.08
CA ALA A 228 -5.76 -8.70 23.50
C ALA A 228 -4.50 -8.89 24.39
N GLU A 229 -3.56 -9.75 23.98
CA GLU A 229 -2.29 -9.96 24.70
C GLU A 229 -1.42 -8.69 24.73
N PHE A 230 -1.63 -7.79 23.77
CA PHE A 230 -0.92 -6.51 23.66
C PHE A 230 -1.76 -5.31 24.11
N GLY A 231 -2.93 -5.56 24.73
CA GLY A 231 -3.85 -4.50 25.16
C GLY A 231 -4.48 -3.72 24.00
N ARG A 232 -4.55 -4.32 22.81
CA ARG A 232 -5.04 -3.68 21.59
C ARG A 232 -6.46 -4.14 21.24
N SER A 233 -7.27 -3.23 20.72
CA SER A 233 -8.62 -3.55 20.24
C SER A 233 -8.60 -4.08 18.80
N ALA A 234 -9.65 -4.81 18.41
CA ALA A 234 -9.81 -5.35 17.05
C ALA A 234 -9.80 -4.25 15.97
N GLU A 235 -10.27 -3.05 16.30
CA GLU A 235 -10.34 -1.92 15.36
C GLU A 235 -8.95 -1.35 15.02
N SER A 236 -7.97 -1.61 15.88
CA SER A 236 -6.59 -1.09 15.76
C SER A 236 -5.75 -1.79 14.70
N LEU A 237 -6.22 -2.92 14.14
CA LEU A 237 -5.56 -3.65 13.07
C LEU A 237 -6.52 -3.84 11.89
N LYS A 238 -6.09 -3.46 10.69
CA LYS A 238 -6.80 -3.77 9.45
C LYS A 238 -6.18 -4.99 8.78
N VAL A 239 -6.99 -6.02 8.50
CA VAL A 239 -6.56 -7.20 7.76
C VAL A 239 -6.90 -7.01 6.29
N MET A 240 -5.87 -6.95 5.43
CA MET A 240 -6.00 -6.59 4.02
C MET A 240 -5.44 -7.68 3.11
N PRO A 241 -6.29 -8.64 2.67
CA PRO A 241 -5.88 -9.67 1.73
C PRO A 241 -5.51 -9.12 0.35
N ALA A 242 -4.54 -9.77 -0.29
CA ALA A 242 -4.13 -9.53 -1.66
C ALA A 242 -5.20 -10.03 -2.65
N ILE A 243 -5.55 -9.21 -3.64
CA ILE A 243 -6.36 -9.62 -4.78
C ILE A 243 -5.67 -9.21 -6.08
N THR A 244 -5.69 -10.13 -7.06
CA THR A 244 -5.18 -9.89 -8.41
C THR A 244 -6.34 -9.89 -9.42
N PRO A 245 -6.90 -8.72 -9.77
CA PRO A 245 -7.96 -8.60 -10.75
C PRO A 245 -7.43 -8.60 -12.19
N ILE A 246 -8.03 -9.40 -13.06
CA ILE A 246 -7.85 -9.35 -14.52
C ILE A 246 -9.19 -8.89 -15.11
N LEU A 247 -9.23 -7.63 -15.54
CA LEU A 247 -10.45 -6.95 -15.97
C LEU A 247 -10.56 -6.93 -17.50
N GLY A 248 -11.71 -7.32 -18.03
CA GLY A 248 -12.10 -7.16 -19.44
C GLY A 248 -13.47 -6.52 -19.58
N ALA A 249 -13.82 -5.99 -20.76
CA ALA A 249 -15.17 -5.46 -20.99
C ALA A 249 -16.22 -6.59 -21.04
N SER A 250 -15.78 -7.80 -21.32
CA SER A 250 -16.54 -9.05 -21.16
C SER A 250 -15.70 -10.10 -20.44
N ARG A 251 -16.35 -11.16 -19.95
CA ARG A 251 -15.65 -12.33 -19.37
C ARG A 251 -14.70 -12.98 -20.37
N ALA A 252 -15.08 -13.06 -21.64
CA ALA A 252 -14.23 -13.62 -22.69
C ALA A 252 -12.96 -12.78 -22.88
N GLU A 253 -13.08 -11.45 -22.97
CA GLU A 253 -11.93 -10.55 -23.07
C GLU A 253 -11.01 -10.64 -21.84
N ALA A 254 -11.58 -10.77 -20.63
CA ALA A 254 -10.78 -10.94 -19.42
C ALA A 254 -9.98 -12.26 -19.44
N GLN A 255 -10.58 -13.34 -19.95
CA GLN A 255 -9.90 -14.63 -20.12
C GLN A 255 -8.84 -14.58 -21.22
N ASP A 256 -9.09 -13.88 -22.33
CA ASP A 256 -8.09 -13.62 -23.37
C ASP A 256 -6.90 -12.85 -22.79
N LEU A 257 -7.16 -11.80 -22.01
CA LEU A 257 -6.12 -11.04 -21.32
C LEU A 257 -5.33 -11.92 -20.35
N GLN A 258 -5.99 -12.79 -19.58
CA GLN A 258 -5.30 -13.75 -18.72
C GLN A 258 -4.36 -14.65 -19.53
N ARG A 259 -4.83 -15.22 -20.64
CA ARG A 259 -4.00 -16.07 -21.51
C ARG A 259 -2.82 -15.31 -22.09
N GLU A 260 -3.04 -14.07 -22.51
CA GLU A 260 -1.97 -13.19 -23.02
C GLU A 260 -0.90 -12.96 -21.95
N LEU A 261 -1.31 -12.57 -20.74
CA LEU A 261 -0.41 -12.34 -19.61
C LEU A 261 0.39 -13.60 -19.25
N ASP A 262 -0.25 -14.76 -19.26
CA ASP A 262 0.37 -16.04 -18.92
C ASP A 262 1.38 -16.49 -19.97
N ALA A 263 1.09 -16.20 -21.25
CA ALA A 263 1.99 -16.48 -22.36
C ALA A 263 3.25 -15.61 -22.33
N LEU A 264 3.20 -14.41 -21.71
CA LEU A 264 4.36 -13.52 -21.55
C LEU A 264 5.37 -14.03 -20.52
N ILE A 265 5.01 -15.00 -19.67
CA ILE A 265 5.93 -15.55 -18.67
C ILE A 265 6.72 -16.70 -19.31
N PRO A 266 8.05 -16.56 -19.47
CA PRO A 266 8.89 -17.64 -19.99
C PRO A 266 8.78 -18.88 -19.08
N THR A 267 8.68 -20.06 -19.67
CA THR A 267 8.47 -21.30 -18.90
C THR A 267 9.61 -21.55 -17.90
N GLN A 268 10.88 -21.31 -18.29
CA GLN A 268 12.02 -21.49 -17.38
C GLN A 268 12.00 -20.55 -16.17
N VAL A 269 11.55 -19.30 -16.37
CA VAL A 269 11.35 -18.31 -15.31
C VAL A 269 10.23 -18.77 -14.37
N ALA A 270 9.12 -19.25 -14.95
CA ALA A 270 7.98 -19.75 -14.18
C ALA A 270 8.35 -20.97 -13.34
N LEU A 271 9.08 -21.93 -13.93
CA LEU A 271 9.56 -23.13 -13.27
C LEU A 271 10.51 -22.76 -12.13
N SER A 272 11.53 -21.93 -12.36
CA SER A 272 12.46 -21.52 -11.32
C SER A 272 11.77 -20.90 -10.09
N LYS A 273 10.72 -20.10 -10.31
CA LYS A 273 9.92 -19.55 -9.21
C LYS A 273 9.10 -20.62 -8.49
N LEU A 274 8.57 -21.61 -9.20
CA LEU A 274 7.89 -22.77 -8.61
C LEU A 274 8.86 -23.62 -7.78
N GLU A 275 10.05 -23.93 -8.31
CA GLU A 275 11.13 -24.65 -7.62
C GLU A 275 11.46 -23.99 -6.27
N ALA A 276 11.66 -22.68 -6.27
CA ALA A 276 11.96 -21.91 -5.07
C ALA A 276 10.87 -22.03 -4.00
N LEU A 277 9.59 -21.96 -4.39
CA LEU A 277 8.47 -22.09 -3.46
C LEU A 277 8.27 -23.52 -2.94
N LEU A 278 8.69 -24.52 -3.71
CA LEU A 278 8.64 -25.92 -3.30
C LEU A 278 9.86 -26.37 -2.48
N GLY A 279 10.76 -25.45 -2.12
CA GLY A 279 11.95 -25.76 -1.32
C GLY A 279 13.19 -26.05 -2.16
N ASN A 280 13.35 -25.35 -3.28
CA ASN A 280 14.48 -25.49 -4.22
C ASN A 280 14.59 -26.89 -4.85
N ILE A 281 13.45 -27.54 -5.12
CA ILE A 281 13.39 -28.82 -5.83
C ILE A 281 13.70 -28.57 -7.30
N ASP A 282 14.60 -29.36 -7.88
CA ASP A 282 14.89 -29.28 -9.31
C ASP A 282 13.75 -29.92 -10.13
N LEU A 283 13.12 -29.12 -10.98
CA LEU A 283 12.03 -29.52 -11.87
C LEU A 283 12.46 -29.54 -13.35
N SER A 284 13.71 -29.18 -13.64
CA SER A 284 14.22 -29.00 -15.02
C SER A 284 14.17 -30.26 -15.89
N GLY A 285 14.26 -31.45 -15.29
CA GLY A 285 14.22 -32.74 -15.97
C GLY A 285 12.81 -33.33 -16.20
N HIS A 286 11.76 -32.65 -15.75
CA HIS A 286 10.38 -33.14 -15.85
C HIS A 286 9.67 -32.58 -17.08
N ASP A 287 8.72 -33.35 -17.64
CA ASP A 287 7.88 -32.91 -18.76
C ASP A 287 7.03 -31.70 -18.36
N PRO A 288 7.22 -30.50 -18.97
CA PRO A 288 6.44 -29.32 -18.65
C PRO A 288 4.93 -29.47 -18.89
N ASP A 289 4.53 -30.38 -19.79
CA ASP A 289 3.12 -30.60 -20.13
C ASP A 289 2.53 -31.78 -19.34
N GLY A 290 3.34 -32.47 -18.52
CA GLY A 290 2.92 -33.47 -17.54
C GLY A 290 2.52 -32.87 -16.19
N PRO A 291 2.01 -33.67 -15.25
CA PRO A 291 1.64 -33.21 -13.90
C PRO A 291 2.86 -32.87 -13.04
N LEU A 292 2.65 -32.13 -11.93
CA LEU A 292 3.70 -31.91 -10.92
C LEU A 292 4.21 -33.29 -10.40
N PRO A 293 5.52 -33.56 -10.45
CA PRO A 293 6.06 -34.82 -9.95
C PRO A 293 5.87 -34.97 -8.44
N PRO A 294 5.86 -36.20 -7.91
CA PRO A 294 5.86 -36.41 -6.46
C PRO A 294 7.11 -35.78 -5.85
N LEU A 295 6.90 -34.90 -4.86
CA LEU A 295 8.01 -34.21 -4.20
C LEU A 295 8.69 -35.12 -3.17
N PRO A 296 10.03 -35.04 -3.00
CA PRO A 296 10.74 -35.75 -1.94
C PRO A 296 10.18 -35.45 -0.56
N GLU A 297 10.19 -36.44 0.34
CA GLU A 297 9.67 -36.29 1.71
C GLU A 297 10.38 -35.16 2.49
N ALA A 298 11.69 -35.03 2.31
CA ALA A 298 12.49 -33.94 2.88
C ALA A 298 12.00 -32.56 2.42
N ALA A 299 11.53 -32.43 1.18
CA ALA A 299 10.99 -31.17 0.67
C ALA A 299 9.57 -30.89 1.17
N ARG A 300 8.88 -31.90 1.71
CA ARG A 300 7.59 -31.79 2.41
C ARG A 300 7.75 -31.58 3.92
N ALA A 301 8.95 -31.75 4.48
CA ALA A 301 9.20 -31.55 5.90
C ALA A 301 9.04 -30.08 6.31
N GLY A 302 8.61 -29.85 7.56
CA GLY A 302 8.41 -28.52 8.14
C GLY A 302 7.10 -27.82 7.73
N GLN A 303 6.75 -26.74 8.42
CA GLN A 303 5.58 -25.91 8.10
C GLN A 303 5.96 -24.84 7.08
N ASN A 304 5.37 -24.89 5.88
CA ASN A 304 5.54 -23.85 4.87
C ASN A 304 4.20 -23.59 4.17
N SER A 305 3.48 -22.58 4.68
CA SER A 305 2.14 -22.20 4.20
C SER A 305 2.10 -21.88 2.70
N THR A 306 3.21 -21.46 2.10
CA THR A 306 3.24 -21.14 0.66
C THR A 306 3.37 -22.40 -0.19
N ARG A 307 4.27 -23.32 0.18
CA ARG A 307 4.41 -24.64 -0.45
C ARG A 307 3.10 -25.40 -0.39
N ASP A 308 2.48 -25.44 0.79
CA ASP A 308 1.28 -26.24 1.03
C ASP A 308 0.11 -25.76 0.15
N ARG A 309 0.01 -24.45 -0.12
CA ARG A 309 -0.98 -23.88 -1.05
C ARG A 309 -0.72 -24.23 -2.52
N VAL A 310 0.55 -24.27 -2.92
CA VAL A 310 0.91 -24.70 -4.29
C VAL A 310 0.54 -26.16 -4.48
N LEU A 311 0.81 -27.00 -3.48
CA LEU A 311 0.44 -28.42 -3.49
C LEU A 311 -1.08 -28.63 -3.49
N GLU A 312 -1.81 -27.87 -2.68
CA GLU A 312 -3.28 -27.90 -2.67
C GLU A 312 -3.86 -27.50 -4.03
N LEU A 313 -3.32 -26.45 -4.66
CA LEU A 313 -3.70 -26.02 -6.00
C LEU A 313 -3.46 -27.12 -7.04
N ALA A 314 -2.27 -27.74 -7.02
CA ALA A 314 -1.92 -28.82 -7.93
C ALA A 314 -2.78 -30.08 -7.73
N ALA A 315 -3.28 -30.32 -6.51
CA ALA A 315 -4.16 -31.44 -6.20
C ALA A 315 -5.62 -31.17 -6.59
N ARG A 316 -6.07 -29.91 -6.48
CA ARG A 316 -7.46 -29.51 -6.77
C ARG A 316 -7.75 -29.38 -8.26
N GLU A 317 -6.76 -28.97 -9.05
CA GLU A 317 -6.91 -28.66 -10.47
C GLU A 317 -5.93 -29.52 -11.29
N PRO A 318 -6.37 -30.16 -12.40
CA PRO A 318 -5.50 -31.01 -13.23
C PRO A 318 -4.60 -30.14 -14.14
N LEU A 319 -3.70 -29.38 -13.52
CA LEU A 319 -2.78 -28.48 -14.21
C LEU A 319 -1.52 -29.22 -14.65
N SER A 320 -1.05 -28.93 -15.87
CA SER A 320 0.32 -29.26 -16.26
C SER A 320 1.32 -28.49 -15.41
N LEU A 321 2.56 -28.97 -15.33
CA LEU A 321 3.66 -28.33 -14.62
C LEU A 321 3.88 -26.89 -15.13
N ARG A 322 3.78 -26.67 -16.44
CA ARG A 322 3.86 -25.37 -17.10
C ARG A 322 2.75 -24.42 -16.65
N GLU A 323 1.51 -24.90 -16.61
CA GLU A 323 0.35 -24.09 -16.18
C GLU A 323 0.43 -23.75 -14.70
N LEU A 324 0.77 -24.72 -13.85
CA LEU A 324 0.98 -24.52 -12.42
C LEU A 324 2.09 -23.49 -12.18
N ALA A 325 3.23 -23.65 -12.86
CA ALA A 325 4.36 -22.73 -12.76
C ALA A 325 3.97 -21.31 -13.18
N ARG A 326 3.27 -21.14 -14.31
CA ARG A 326 2.81 -19.82 -14.78
C ARG A 326 1.79 -19.19 -13.84
N ARG A 327 0.86 -19.98 -13.29
CA ARG A 327 -0.11 -19.55 -12.27
C ARG A 327 0.59 -18.99 -11.05
N VAL A 328 1.57 -19.73 -10.54
CA VAL A 328 2.38 -19.33 -9.40
C VAL A 328 3.21 -18.08 -9.71
N ALA A 329 3.86 -18.06 -10.88
CA ALA A 329 4.72 -16.96 -11.28
C ALA A 329 3.96 -15.64 -11.45
N GLY A 330 2.74 -15.70 -11.98
CA GLY A 330 1.82 -14.58 -12.11
C GLY A 330 1.22 -14.06 -10.80
N GLY A 331 1.66 -14.57 -9.64
CA GLY A 331 1.15 -14.12 -8.32
C GLY A 331 -0.23 -14.65 -7.97
N ARG A 332 -0.78 -15.57 -8.77
CA ARG A 332 -2.12 -16.14 -8.63
C ARG A 332 -2.17 -17.33 -7.68
N THR A 333 -1.23 -17.40 -6.73
CA THR A 333 -1.35 -18.19 -5.50
C THR A 333 -2.27 -17.51 -4.48
N SER A 334 -2.47 -16.19 -4.62
CA SER A 334 -3.47 -15.38 -3.92
C SER A 334 -4.82 -15.45 -4.63
N HIS A 335 -5.88 -14.89 -4.04
CA HIS A 335 -7.18 -14.80 -4.71
C HIS A 335 -7.06 -13.95 -6.00
N SER A 336 -7.40 -14.55 -7.13
CA SER A 336 -7.41 -13.88 -8.43
C SER A 336 -8.81 -13.95 -9.02
N VAL A 337 -9.25 -12.84 -9.60
CA VAL A 337 -10.59 -12.70 -10.19
C VAL A 337 -10.41 -12.31 -11.65
N VAL A 338 -10.98 -13.09 -12.56
CA VAL A 338 -10.94 -12.83 -14.00
C VAL A 338 -12.34 -12.60 -14.49
N GLY A 339 -12.63 -11.39 -14.96
CA GLY A 339 -13.98 -11.06 -15.40
C GLY A 339 -14.19 -9.58 -15.67
N THR A 340 -15.45 -9.19 -15.58
CA THR A 340 -15.93 -7.81 -15.73
C THR A 340 -15.74 -7.01 -14.44
N ALA A 341 -16.00 -5.69 -14.51
CA ALA A 341 -15.98 -4.83 -13.33
C ALA A 341 -16.99 -5.30 -12.28
N SER A 342 -18.15 -5.80 -12.71
CA SER A 342 -19.18 -6.37 -11.82
C SER A 342 -18.68 -7.64 -11.13
N ASP A 343 -18.04 -8.56 -11.85
CA ASP A 343 -17.51 -9.82 -11.26
C ASP A 343 -16.49 -9.51 -10.15
N ILE A 344 -15.60 -8.54 -10.39
CA ILE A 344 -14.62 -8.09 -9.41
C ILE A 344 -15.32 -7.42 -8.22
N ALA A 345 -16.24 -6.49 -8.45
CA ALA A 345 -16.96 -5.78 -7.40
C ALA A 345 -17.74 -6.74 -6.48
N GLU A 346 -18.47 -7.68 -7.07
CA GLU A 346 -19.22 -8.71 -6.35
C GLU A 346 -18.31 -9.55 -5.46
N THR A 347 -17.13 -9.91 -5.97
CA THR A 347 -16.12 -10.64 -5.19
C THR A 347 -15.65 -9.83 -4.00
N LEU A 348 -15.24 -8.57 -4.21
CA LEU A 348 -14.79 -7.71 -3.12
C LEU A 348 -15.90 -7.53 -2.07
N ILE A 349 -17.13 -7.26 -2.51
CA ILE A 349 -18.31 -7.09 -1.64
C ILE A 349 -18.57 -8.36 -0.83
N ALA A 350 -18.48 -9.54 -1.44
CA ALA A 350 -18.67 -10.81 -0.73
C ALA A 350 -17.64 -11.00 0.38
N TRP A 351 -16.35 -10.75 0.10
CA TRP A 351 -15.28 -10.84 1.09
C TRP A 351 -15.48 -9.86 2.26
N GLU A 352 -15.88 -8.62 1.97
CA GLU A 352 -16.18 -7.64 3.01
C GLU A 352 -17.39 -8.06 3.86
N ARG A 353 -18.51 -8.42 3.23
CA ARG A 353 -19.76 -8.81 3.91
C ARG A 353 -19.57 -10.03 4.81
N GLU A 354 -18.74 -10.97 4.38
CA GLU A 354 -18.40 -12.16 5.13
C GLU A 354 -17.39 -11.92 6.27
N GLY A 355 -16.89 -10.69 6.42
CA GLY A 355 -15.89 -10.34 7.43
C GLY A 355 -14.52 -10.94 7.18
N ALA A 356 -14.19 -11.23 5.91
CA ALA A 356 -12.90 -11.81 5.50
C ALA A 356 -11.81 -10.75 5.29
N ALA A 357 -12.19 -9.48 5.13
CA ALA A 357 -11.28 -8.38 4.82
C ALA A 357 -11.83 -7.05 5.36
N ASP A 358 -10.93 -6.18 5.84
CA ASP A 358 -11.24 -4.77 6.13
C ASP A 358 -11.02 -3.86 4.90
N GLY A 359 -10.29 -4.39 3.90
CA GLY A 359 -10.03 -3.83 2.58
C GLY A 359 -9.05 -4.73 1.83
N PHE A 360 -8.47 -4.25 0.73
CA PHE A 360 -7.67 -5.09 -0.16
C PHE A 360 -6.36 -4.42 -0.58
N VAL A 361 -5.34 -5.26 -0.75
CA VAL A 361 -4.14 -4.91 -1.51
C VAL A 361 -4.33 -5.40 -2.94
N ILE A 362 -4.57 -4.47 -3.85
CA ILE A 362 -4.71 -4.76 -5.28
C ILE A 362 -3.32 -4.90 -5.87
N SER A 363 -3.02 -6.13 -6.32
CA SER A 363 -1.82 -6.45 -7.07
C SER A 363 -2.17 -6.48 -8.55
N PRO A 364 -1.82 -5.45 -9.33
CA PRO A 364 -2.14 -5.43 -10.75
C PRO A 364 -1.35 -6.53 -11.48
N PRO A 365 -1.99 -7.30 -12.38
CA PRO A 365 -1.29 -8.29 -13.18
C PRO A 365 -0.27 -7.57 -14.08
N GLY A 366 1.01 -7.89 -13.93
CA GLY A 366 2.07 -7.23 -14.68
C GLY A 366 2.04 -7.57 -16.17
N ALA A 367 1.83 -6.58 -17.03
CA ALA A 367 2.44 -6.52 -18.37
C ALA A 367 2.47 -5.06 -18.88
N ALA A 368 3.66 -4.61 -19.24
CA ALA A 368 3.98 -3.23 -19.63
C ALA A 368 3.40 -2.76 -20.99
N ARG A 369 2.49 -3.51 -21.63
CA ARG A 369 2.20 -3.31 -23.07
C ARG A 369 1.01 -2.42 -23.43
N ARG A 370 0.10 -2.05 -22.52
CA ARG A 370 -1.09 -1.25 -22.90
C ARG A 370 -1.00 0.27 -22.69
N ALA A 371 0.16 0.81 -22.33
CA ALA A 371 0.31 2.26 -22.09
C ALA A 371 0.33 3.15 -23.36
N GLN A 372 0.30 2.61 -24.58
CA GLN A 372 0.46 3.41 -25.81
C GLN A 372 -0.83 3.86 -26.51
N ARG A 373 -2.02 3.66 -25.91
CA ARG A 373 -3.26 4.22 -26.49
C ARG A 373 -4.10 4.92 -25.44
N PHE A 374 -3.88 6.24 -25.33
CA PHE A 374 -4.88 7.32 -25.31
C PHE A 374 -4.45 8.49 -24.42
N ARG A 375 -4.16 9.63 -25.06
CA ARG A 375 -4.19 10.96 -24.44
C ARG A 375 -5.63 11.50 -24.53
N ARG A 376 -6.30 11.74 -23.39
CA ARG A 376 -6.92 13.04 -23.02
C ARG A 376 -7.93 12.95 -21.87
N ARG A 377 -7.70 13.87 -20.92
CA ARG A 377 -8.65 14.71 -20.14
C ARG A 377 -9.83 14.04 -19.44
N SER A 378 -9.73 13.96 -18.12
CA SER A 378 -10.83 14.25 -17.17
C SER A 378 -10.27 14.93 -15.92
N ARG A 379 -10.87 16.06 -15.50
CA ARG A 379 -10.59 16.74 -14.22
C ARG A 379 -11.68 16.31 -13.25
N ALA A 380 -11.30 15.64 -12.16
CA ALA A 380 -12.13 15.50 -10.97
C ALA A 380 -11.52 16.36 -9.84
N HIS A 381 -12.35 16.97 -9.01
CA HIS A 381 -11.91 17.72 -7.84
C HIS A 381 -11.68 16.76 -6.66
N PRO A 382 -10.51 16.81 -5.99
CA PRO A 382 -10.26 15.99 -4.82
C PRO A 382 -11.01 16.55 -3.59
N PRO A 383 -11.47 15.69 -2.66
CA PRO A 383 -11.90 16.13 -1.34
C PRO A 383 -10.71 16.67 -0.53
N GLY A 384 -10.99 17.50 0.48
CA GLY A 384 -9.97 18.21 1.27
C GLY A 384 -8.93 17.29 1.92
N ALA A 385 -7.72 17.85 2.13
CA ALA A 385 -6.57 17.15 2.68
C ALA A 385 -6.92 16.40 3.98
N ARG A 386 -6.64 15.08 4.01
CA ARG A 386 -6.73 14.23 5.20
C ARG A 386 -5.40 13.50 5.37
N THR A 387 -4.98 13.28 6.61
CA THR A 387 -3.85 12.40 6.92
C THR A 387 -4.22 10.94 6.59
N LEU A 388 -3.22 10.08 6.39
CA LEU A 388 -3.46 8.64 6.15
C LEU A 388 -4.05 7.96 7.38
N SER A 389 -3.67 8.44 8.57
CA SER A 389 -4.10 7.90 9.86
C SER A 389 -5.62 7.84 10.07
N PRO A 390 -6.45 8.88 9.85
CA PRO A 390 -7.92 8.78 9.96
C PRO A 390 -8.59 7.82 8.98
N GLY A 391 -7.94 7.51 7.85
CA GLY A 391 -8.41 6.52 6.88
C GLY A 391 -8.16 5.08 7.34
N LEU A 392 -6.96 4.82 7.87
CA LEU A 392 -6.49 3.49 8.28
C LEU A 392 -6.70 3.17 9.78
N ARG A 393 -6.65 4.16 10.68
CA ARG A 393 -6.89 4.02 12.13
C ARG A 393 -8.37 4.22 12.43
N GLY A 394 -8.99 3.24 13.06
CA GLY A 394 -10.28 3.46 13.71
C GLY A 394 -10.07 4.39 14.91
N ILE A 395 -10.85 5.49 14.96
CA ILE A 395 -11.22 6.37 16.09
C ILE A 395 -10.15 6.66 17.17
N GLU A 396 -9.96 7.96 17.45
CA GLU A 396 -9.04 8.52 18.45
C GLU A 396 -9.03 7.78 19.81
N PRO A 397 -7.86 7.63 20.47
CA PRO A 397 -7.80 7.11 21.82
C PRO A 397 -8.50 8.04 22.82
N ALA A 398 -9.24 7.44 23.75
CA ALA A 398 -9.88 8.15 24.86
C ALA A 398 -8.84 8.94 25.66
N ARG A 399 -9.12 10.23 25.91
CA ARG A 399 -8.37 11.07 26.84
C ARG A 399 -8.54 10.52 28.26
N GLU A 400 -7.43 10.16 28.91
CA GLU A 400 -7.44 9.97 30.37
C GLU A 400 -7.64 11.30 31.10
N PRO A 401 -8.41 11.33 32.21
CA PRO A 401 -8.59 12.53 33.01
C PRO A 401 -7.37 12.79 33.90
N GLY A 402 -6.51 13.71 33.49
CA GLY A 402 -5.45 14.26 34.32
C GLY A 402 -6.01 15.14 35.44
N THR A 403 -5.80 14.71 36.67
CA THR A 403 -6.11 15.38 37.93
C THR A 403 -5.41 16.73 38.06
N GLY A 404 -6.14 17.74 38.54
CA GLY A 404 -5.65 19.11 38.73
C GLY A 404 -4.56 19.27 39.79
N GLY A 405 -3.69 20.24 39.55
CA GLY A 405 -2.70 20.73 40.49
C GLY A 405 -2.38 22.18 40.20
N THR A 406 -2.88 23.07 41.06
CA THR A 406 -2.66 24.51 41.09
C THR A 406 -1.21 24.85 41.48
N GLY A 407 -0.59 25.81 40.80
CA GLY A 407 0.71 26.37 41.20
C GLY A 407 0.98 27.69 40.48
N GLU A 408 1.20 28.74 41.27
CA GLU A 408 1.13 30.17 40.93
C GLU A 408 2.25 30.71 40.03
N ARG A 409 1.92 31.80 39.34
CA ARG A 409 2.80 32.64 38.51
C ARG A 409 3.55 33.65 39.39
N LEU A 410 4.80 33.94 39.04
CA LEU A 410 5.48 35.18 39.41
C LEU A 410 6.22 35.78 38.19
N HIS A 411 5.85 37.01 37.84
CA HIS A 411 6.56 37.94 36.94
C HIS A 411 7.50 38.85 37.74
N PRO A 412 8.51 39.48 37.09
CA PRO A 412 8.40 40.92 36.77
C PRO A 412 8.87 41.26 35.33
N ARG A 413 8.18 42.15 34.57
CA ARG A 413 8.42 43.62 34.38
C ARG A 413 9.91 43.99 34.21
N SER A 414 10.40 44.82 33.28
CA SER A 414 9.86 45.65 32.17
C SER A 414 11.08 46.41 31.59
N ALA A 415 11.15 46.67 30.27
CA ALA A 415 11.69 47.93 29.69
C ALA A 415 11.73 47.89 28.15
N GLN A 416 11.02 48.84 27.54
CA GLN A 416 11.24 49.44 26.21
C GLN A 416 11.37 50.97 26.46
N PRO A 417 11.91 51.82 25.56
CA PRO A 417 11.47 51.95 24.15
C PRO A 417 12.52 52.41 23.11
N HIS A 418 12.14 52.39 21.83
CA HIS A 418 12.15 53.52 20.85
C HIS A 418 11.97 52.98 19.40
N GLY A 419 10.95 53.47 18.67
CA GLY A 419 10.79 53.32 17.21
C GLY A 419 11.33 54.56 16.45
N PRO A 420 10.84 54.92 15.24
CA PRO A 420 10.04 54.19 14.25
C PRO A 420 10.61 54.27 12.80
N GLY A 421 9.97 53.62 11.82
CA GLY A 421 10.33 53.75 10.39
C GLY A 421 9.44 52.95 9.43
N ASP A 422 8.22 53.44 9.21
CA ASP A 422 7.52 53.66 7.94
C ASP A 422 7.59 52.72 6.71
N LEU A 423 6.40 52.59 6.10
CA LEU A 423 6.07 52.53 4.65
C LEU A 423 6.10 51.17 3.91
N LEU A 424 4.92 50.56 3.65
CA LEU A 424 4.08 50.79 2.45
C LEU A 424 3.00 49.72 2.23
N GLU A 425 1.77 50.21 2.04
CA GLU A 425 0.58 49.50 1.58
C GLU A 425 0.69 49.03 0.12
N GLY A 426 -0.08 48.00 -0.25
CA GLY A 426 -0.04 47.47 -1.62
C GLY A 426 -1.13 46.50 -2.06
N LYS A 427 -2.41 46.85 -1.81
CA LYS A 427 -3.60 46.59 -2.66
C LYS A 427 -4.10 45.15 -2.96
N THR A 428 -5.42 45.10 -2.91
CA THR A 428 -6.38 44.02 -3.05
C THR A 428 -6.97 43.90 -4.48
N ALA A 429 -7.36 42.66 -4.85
CA ALA A 429 -8.49 42.25 -5.71
C ALA A 429 -8.42 42.58 -7.24
N PRO A 430 -9.21 41.95 -8.15
CA PRO A 430 -10.51 41.30 -7.91
C PRO A 430 -10.88 39.98 -8.63
N LEU A 431 -11.97 39.45 -8.07
CA LEU A 431 -13.00 38.54 -8.59
C LEU A 431 -13.27 38.58 -10.10
N LEU A 432 -13.52 37.41 -10.67
CA LEU A 432 -14.35 37.22 -11.88
C LEU A 432 -15.38 36.12 -11.66
N ARG A 433 -16.65 36.49 -11.90
CA ARG A 433 -17.87 35.66 -11.87
C ARG A 433 -18.21 35.21 -13.31
N ALA A 434 -19.00 34.14 -13.35
CA ALA A 434 -19.84 33.63 -14.45
C ALA A 434 -19.12 32.86 -15.59
N ASP A 435 -19.49 31.60 -15.82
CA ASP A 435 -20.67 31.32 -16.65
C ASP A 435 -21.13 29.86 -16.55
N SER A 436 -22.44 29.70 -16.52
CA SER A 436 -23.19 28.45 -16.57
C SER A 436 -23.34 27.98 -18.02
N ALA A 437 -22.73 26.86 -18.40
CA ALA A 437 -22.99 26.22 -19.69
C ALA A 437 -22.84 24.69 -19.64
N LYS A 438 -24.02 24.05 -19.71
CA LYS A 438 -24.32 22.66 -20.07
C LYS A 438 -23.21 21.92 -20.82
N HIS A 439 -22.58 20.93 -20.21
CA HIS A 439 -21.86 19.87 -20.94
C HIS A 439 -22.06 18.53 -20.21
N GLY A 440 -22.69 17.57 -20.90
CA GLY A 440 -22.89 16.21 -20.41
C GLY A 440 -21.55 15.51 -20.21
N ALA A 441 -21.39 14.85 -19.06
CA ALA A 441 -20.19 14.09 -18.72
C ALA A 441 -20.35 12.64 -19.20
N ASP A 442 -19.41 12.21 -20.03
CA ASP A 442 -19.23 10.82 -20.46
C ASP A 442 -18.36 10.10 -19.40
N TYR A 443 -18.94 9.09 -18.75
CA TYR A 443 -18.35 8.36 -17.62
C TYR A 443 -17.85 6.98 -18.07
N SER A 444 -16.86 6.94 -18.95
CA SER A 444 -16.38 5.69 -19.53
C SER A 444 -14.87 5.66 -19.73
N THR A 445 -14.04 5.93 -18.70
CA THR A 445 -12.60 5.61 -18.79
C THR A 445 -11.84 5.70 -17.46
N VAL A 446 -11.66 4.55 -16.81
CA VAL A 446 -10.43 4.25 -16.07
C VAL A 446 -9.91 2.94 -16.66
N GLN A 447 -9.14 3.03 -17.74
CA GLN A 447 -8.44 1.88 -18.31
C GLN A 447 -7.15 1.63 -17.53
N GLN A 448 -6.75 0.36 -17.44
CA GLN A 448 -5.51 -0.10 -16.81
C GLN A 448 -4.30 0.67 -17.36
N GLU A 449 -3.91 1.73 -16.67
CA GLU A 449 -2.57 2.29 -16.83
C GLU A 449 -1.58 1.27 -16.23
N THR A 450 -0.44 1.10 -16.88
CA THR A 450 0.57 0.10 -16.50
C THR A 450 1.15 0.41 -15.13
N PHE A 451 0.94 -0.48 -14.17
CA PHE A 451 1.57 -0.44 -12.85
C PHE A 451 2.88 -1.24 -12.86
N SER A 452 3.88 -0.77 -12.13
CA SER A 452 5.14 -1.47 -11.96
C SER A 452 4.83 -2.75 -11.20
N PRO A 453 5.45 -3.90 -11.52
CA PRO A 453 5.23 -5.15 -10.78
C PRO A 453 5.49 -5.01 -9.27
N SER A 454 6.24 -3.98 -8.85
CA SER A 454 6.54 -3.69 -7.44
C SER A 454 5.57 -2.71 -6.77
N ALA A 455 4.68 -2.07 -7.52
CA ALA A 455 3.68 -1.14 -7.01
C ALA A 455 2.34 -1.85 -6.82
N GLN A 456 1.89 -1.92 -5.57
CA GLN A 456 0.59 -2.40 -5.17
C GLN A 456 -0.27 -1.21 -4.74
N LEU A 457 -1.58 -1.34 -4.88
CA LEU A 457 -2.51 -0.29 -4.47
C LEU A 457 -3.34 -0.76 -3.29
N LEU A 458 -3.48 0.11 -2.30
CA LEU A 458 -4.26 -0.15 -1.11
C LEU A 458 -5.62 0.52 -1.24
N VAL A 459 -6.69 -0.24 -0.99
CA VAL A 459 -8.05 0.29 -0.88
C VAL A 459 -8.71 -0.24 0.38
N LEU A 460 -9.01 0.66 1.31
CA LEU A 460 -10.03 0.50 2.33
C LEU A 460 -11.35 1.01 1.76
N ARG A 461 -12.46 0.50 2.29
CA ARG A 461 -13.85 0.93 2.00
C ARG A 461 -13.93 2.23 1.19
N GLY A 462 -14.23 2.12 -0.10
CA GLY A 462 -14.44 3.29 -0.96
C GLY A 462 -15.50 4.20 -0.36
N ARG A 463 -15.09 5.31 0.25
CA ARG A 463 -16.03 6.33 0.73
C ARG A 463 -16.27 7.28 -0.43
N CYS A 464 -17.30 6.96 -1.20
CA CYS A 464 -17.91 7.94 -2.06
C CYS A 464 -19.10 8.54 -1.33
N ASP A 465 -19.14 9.87 -1.21
CA ASP A 465 -20.23 10.58 -0.54
C ASP A 465 -21.60 10.36 -1.21
N SER A 466 -21.64 9.74 -2.41
CA SER A 466 -22.86 9.36 -3.13
C SER A 466 -23.14 7.86 -3.22
N CYS A 467 -22.28 6.98 -2.69
CA CYS A 467 -22.48 5.53 -2.72
C CYS A 467 -21.97 4.88 -1.42
N SER A 468 -22.85 4.20 -0.70
CA SER A 468 -22.48 3.37 0.44
C SER A 468 -21.77 2.08 -0.02
N GLY A 469 -20.46 1.98 0.22
CA GLY A 469 -19.65 0.77 0.03
C GLY A 469 -18.73 0.79 -1.19
N MET A 470 -17.96 -0.30 -1.39
CA MET A 470 -16.94 -0.46 -2.45
C MET A 470 -17.43 -0.38 -3.91
N ALA A 471 -18.69 -0.04 -4.15
CA ALA A 471 -19.27 0.13 -5.47
C ALA A 471 -18.49 1.13 -6.35
N CYS A 472 -17.78 2.10 -5.77
CA CYS A 472 -17.07 3.13 -6.54
C CYS A 472 -15.80 2.67 -7.26
N VAL A 473 -15.24 1.52 -6.89
CA VAL A 473 -14.14 0.90 -7.66
C VAL A 473 -14.67 0.35 -9.00
N ALA A 474 -15.97 0.10 -9.13
CA ALA A 474 -16.59 -0.52 -10.30
C ALA A 474 -17.65 0.33 -11.04
N ASN A 475 -18.35 1.25 -10.37
CA ASN A 475 -19.50 1.97 -10.92
C ASN A 475 -19.18 3.16 -11.83
N ALA A 476 -17.93 3.34 -12.24
CA ALA A 476 -17.56 4.36 -13.23
C ALA A 476 -17.90 3.93 -14.68
N THR A 477 -18.85 3.01 -14.89
CA THR A 477 -19.00 2.35 -16.20
C THR A 477 -20.37 2.25 -16.84
N HIS A 478 -21.54 2.46 -16.21
CA HIS A 478 -22.81 2.49 -16.98
C HIS A 478 -24.04 3.05 -16.23
N LYS A 479 -24.74 4.01 -16.86
CA LYS A 479 -26.20 4.17 -16.79
C LYS A 479 -26.73 4.23 -18.23
N PRO A 480 -27.68 3.39 -18.65
CA PRO A 480 -28.33 3.54 -19.95
C PRO A 480 -29.51 4.51 -19.82
N GLU A 481 -29.44 5.70 -20.40
CA GLU A 481 -30.65 6.47 -20.67
C GLU A 481 -31.25 6.00 -22.01
N ILE A 482 -32.30 5.20 -21.91
CA ILE A 482 -33.23 4.95 -23.01
C ILE A 482 -34.05 6.23 -23.18
N ALA A 483 -33.72 7.04 -24.18
CA ALA A 483 -34.57 8.12 -24.66
C ALA A 483 -35.16 7.72 -26.01
N THR A 484 -36.37 7.16 -25.99
CA THR A 484 -37.24 7.02 -27.16
C THR A 484 -37.59 8.42 -27.67
N ARG A 485 -37.05 8.80 -28.83
CA ARG A 485 -37.51 9.96 -29.59
C ARG A 485 -38.19 9.50 -30.88
N THR A 486 -39.52 9.53 -30.83
CA THR A 486 -40.43 9.49 -31.98
C THR A 486 -40.11 10.63 -32.95
N PRO A 487 -40.04 10.42 -34.28
CA PRO A 487 -39.87 11.51 -35.22
C PRO A 487 -41.21 12.22 -35.45
N ARG A 488 -41.26 13.53 -35.20
CA ARG A 488 -42.32 14.41 -35.72
C ARG A 488 -42.06 14.67 -37.20
N GLN A 489 -42.86 14.05 -38.08
CA GLN A 489 -43.08 14.55 -39.44
C GLN A 489 -44.03 15.76 -39.39
N LYS A 490 -43.77 16.75 -40.25
CA LYS A 490 -44.66 17.88 -40.52
C LYS A 490 -44.82 18.01 -42.03
N HIS A 491 -46.06 18.28 -42.44
CA HIS A 491 -46.54 18.72 -43.76
C HIS A 491 -46.58 17.63 -44.85
N ASP A 492 -47.66 17.38 -45.61
CA ASP A 492 -48.80 18.23 -45.98
C ASP A 492 -50.08 17.44 -46.38
N ALA A 493 -51.21 18.15 -46.26
CA ALA A 493 -52.44 18.16 -47.06
C ALA A 493 -52.92 16.92 -47.85
N GLY A 494 -54.12 16.44 -47.50
CA GLY A 494 -55.27 16.59 -48.40
C GLY A 494 -55.80 15.34 -49.14
N VAL A 495 -57.10 15.12 -48.94
CA VAL A 495 -58.10 14.62 -49.92
C VAL A 495 -58.37 13.09 -49.97
N SER A 496 -59.49 12.74 -49.32
CA SER A 496 -60.65 11.94 -49.78
C SER A 496 -60.54 10.47 -50.20
N ALA A 497 -61.51 9.71 -49.68
CA ALA A 497 -61.82 8.28 -49.82
C ALA A 497 -62.39 7.87 -51.21
N PRO A 498 -62.79 6.61 -51.46
CA PRO A 498 -63.86 5.89 -50.74
C PRO A 498 -63.40 4.69 -49.91
#